data_AF-A0A819ZY86-F1
#
_entry.id   AF-A0A819ZY86-F1
#
_cell.length_a   1.000
_cell.length_b   1.000
_cell.length_c   1.000
_cell.angle_alpha   90.00
_cell.angle_beta   90.00
_cell.angle_gamma   90.00
#
_symmetry.space_group_name_H-M   'P 1'
#
loop_
_entity.id
_entity.type
_entity.pdbx_description
1 polymer ?
#
loop_
_entity_poly.entity_id
_entity_poly.type
_entity_poly.pdbx_seq_one_letter_code
_entity_poly.pdbx_strand_id
1 'polypeptide(L)'
;VNLPNEKIKIYVVTYVTQKYLAFDDIYVDYCDGQLPPPPKVIYTCDFESSCSNDFVTLPAYQYKWLISSASEAHQMESSAPTIDYTFGNSSGHYAFVPVSNIVDKGKVGYMHLEKQFQVTSEESYCLNFQYYAYPRSSNSFLRIYSWASDESKAIGFLWPEDKSGHHM
;
A
#
# COMPACT_ATOMS: atom_id res chain seq x y z
N VAL A 1 11.13 1.58 -2.48
CA VAL A 1 11.46 0.85 -1.23
C VAL A 1 12.12 -0.47 -1.60
N ASN A 2 13.35 -0.74 -1.17
CA ASN A 2 14.06 -1.98 -1.51
C ASN A 2 13.34 -3.23 -0.97
N LEU A 3 13.21 -4.26 -1.79
CA LEU A 3 12.65 -5.56 -1.42
C LEU A 3 13.76 -6.55 -1.05
N PRO A 4 13.52 -7.46 -0.07
CA PRO A 4 14.45 -8.54 0.24
C PRO A 4 14.51 -9.56 -0.91
N ASN A 5 15.67 -10.21 -1.08
CA ASN A 5 15.95 -11.19 -2.13
C ASN A 5 15.34 -12.57 -1.83
N GLU A 6 14.02 -12.63 -1.61
CA GLU A 6 13.26 -13.82 -1.24
C GLU A 6 11.83 -13.81 -1.83
N LYS A 7 11.09 -14.92 -1.72
CA LYS A 7 9.66 -14.94 -2.08
C LYS A 7 8.84 -14.20 -1.04
N ILE A 8 8.23 -13.08 -1.44
CA ILE A 8 7.52 -12.21 -0.51
C ILE A 8 6.04 -11.98 -0.84
N LYS A 9 5.27 -11.71 0.21
CA LYS A 9 3.93 -11.10 0.16
C LYS A 9 3.99 -9.68 0.73
N ILE A 10 3.27 -8.75 0.11
CA ILE A 10 3.22 -7.34 0.54
C ILE A 10 1.95 -7.10 1.36
N TYR A 11 2.12 -6.45 2.51
CA TYR A 11 1.02 -6.10 3.40
C TYR A 11 1.03 -4.60 3.64
N VAL A 12 -0.12 -3.99 3.41
CA VAL A 12 -0.39 -2.57 3.61
C VAL A 12 -1.21 -2.47 4.90
N VAL A 13 -0.62 -1.86 5.92
CA VAL A 13 -1.13 -1.84 7.29
C VAL A 13 -1.29 -0.42 7.79
N THR A 14 -2.40 -0.10 8.42
CA THR A 14 -2.68 1.24 8.96
C THR A 14 -2.88 1.16 10.47
N TYR A 15 -2.10 1.92 11.24
CA TYR A 15 -2.27 1.98 12.69
C TYR A 15 -2.85 3.35 13.10
N VAL A 16 -3.96 3.31 13.85
CA VAL A 16 -4.67 4.43 14.50
C VAL A 16 -5.30 5.46 13.55
N THR A 17 -6.62 5.58 13.66
CA THR A 17 -7.57 6.07 12.64
C THR A 17 -8.27 7.37 13.02
N GLN A 18 -7.50 8.43 13.31
CA GLN A 18 -8.04 9.80 13.25
C GLN A 18 -7.91 10.41 11.85
N LYS A 19 -7.54 9.61 10.85
CA LYS A 19 -7.03 10.11 9.58
C LYS A 19 -7.45 9.28 8.40
N TYR A 20 -7.58 9.99 7.30
CA TYR A 20 -7.98 9.47 6.01
C TYR A 20 -6.72 9.00 5.30
N LEU A 21 -6.74 7.75 4.86
CA LEU A 21 -5.66 7.15 4.11
C LEU A 21 -6.24 6.53 2.84
N ALA A 22 -5.67 6.92 1.71
CA ALA A 22 -5.81 6.20 0.45
C ALA A 22 -4.44 5.64 0.05
N PHE A 23 -4.47 4.47 -0.57
CA PHE A 23 -3.34 3.78 -1.15
C PHE A 23 -3.67 3.50 -2.60
N ASP A 24 -2.73 3.80 -3.48
CA ASP A 24 -2.98 3.85 -4.90
C ASP A 24 -1.72 3.43 -5.67
N ASP A 25 -1.89 3.02 -6.92
CA ASP A 25 -0.83 2.69 -7.88
C ASP A 25 0.40 1.98 -7.32
N ILE A 26 0.38 0.66 -7.27
CA ILE A 26 1.49 -0.16 -6.77
C ILE A 26 2.24 -0.84 -7.91
N TYR A 27 3.56 -0.70 -7.92
CA TYR A 27 4.43 -1.34 -8.90
C TYR A 27 5.69 -1.90 -8.26
N VAL A 28 6.13 -3.05 -8.78
CA VAL A 28 7.38 -3.71 -8.41
C VAL A 28 8.26 -3.83 -9.64
N ASP A 29 9.41 -3.17 -9.58
CA ASP A 29 10.42 -3.08 -10.63
C ASP A 29 11.83 -3.14 -10.03
N TYR A 30 12.85 -2.78 -10.79
CA TYR A 30 14.25 -2.80 -10.36
C TYR A 30 14.57 -1.56 -9.53
N CYS A 31 15.41 -1.72 -8.52
CA CYS A 31 15.98 -0.57 -7.83
C CYS A 31 16.96 0.19 -8.74
N ASP A 32 17.04 1.50 -8.53
CA ASP A 32 17.96 2.44 -9.21
C ASP A 32 17.61 2.88 -10.64
N GLY A 33 16.36 3.29 -10.87
CA GLY A 33 16.03 4.21 -11.96
C GLY A 33 15.70 3.56 -13.30
N GLN A 34 15.72 4.40 -14.36
CA GLN A 34 15.04 4.20 -15.63
C GLN A 34 15.10 2.75 -16.14
N LEU A 35 13.91 2.15 -16.29
CA LEU A 35 13.67 0.78 -16.75
C LEU A 35 14.63 0.40 -17.89
N PRO A 36 15.52 -0.62 -17.73
CA PRO A 36 16.31 -1.09 -18.86
C PRO A 36 15.34 -1.56 -19.96
N PRO A 37 15.53 -1.22 -21.24
CA PRO A 37 14.65 -1.73 -22.29
C PRO A 37 14.89 -3.23 -22.53
N PRO A 38 13.86 -4.09 -22.45
CA PRO A 38 12.47 -3.81 -22.11
C PRO A 38 12.23 -3.72 -20.58
N PRO A 39 11.35 -2.79 -20.13
CA PRO A 39 10.97 -2.64 -18.73
C PRO A 39 10.67 -3.96 -18.06
N LYS A 40 11.48 -4.33 -17.08
CA LYS A 40 11.29 -5.55 -16.32
C LYS A 40 10.44 -5.25 -15.08
N VAL A 41 9.20 -4.81 -15.34
CA VAL A 41 8.15 -4.65 -14.32
C VAL A 41 7.58 -6.04 -14.05
N ILE A 42 7.65 -6.49 -12.80
CA ILE A 42 7.16 -7.83 -12.41
C ILE A 42 5.75 -7.77 -11.81
N TYR A 43 5.30 -6.57 -11.42
CA TYR A 43 3.95 -6.32 -10.97
C TYR A 43 3.55 -4.86 -11.16
N THR A 44 2.29 -4.64 -11.52
CA THR A 44 1.65 -3.33 -11.53
C THR A 44 0.17 -3.50 -11.19
N CYS A 45 -0.35 -2.60 -10.38
CA CYS A 45 -1.78 -2.44 -10.18
C CYS A 45 -2.12 -0.98 -9.95
N ASP A 46 -2.94 -0.45 -10.86
CA ASP A 46 -3.49 0.90 -10.88
C ASP A 46 -4.94 0.97 -10.38
N PHE A 47 -5.48 -0.15 -9.88
CA PHE A 47 -6.87 -0.33 -9.45
C PHE A 47 -7.97 -0.10 -10.50
N GLU A 48 -7.63 0.33 -11.72
CA GLU A 48 -8.56 0.51 -12.85
C GLU A 48 -8.93 -0.78 -13.59
N SER A 49 -8.16 -1.84 -13.34
CA SER A 49 -8.23 -3.10 -14.06
C SER A 49 -8.41 -4.30 -13.12
N SER A 50 -8.31 -5.52 -13.64
CA SER A 50 -8.59 -6.76 -12.90
C SER A 50 -7.71 -7.00 -11.66
N CYS A 51 -6.59 -6.28 -11.53
CA CYS A 51 -5.63 -6.44 -10.44
C CYS A 51 -6.20 -6.08 -9.06
N SER A 52 -7.29 -5.30 -8.98
CA SER A 52 -7.97 -4.99 -7.71
C SER A 52 -8.38 -6.24 -6.93
N ASN A 53 -8.63 -7.35 -7.62
CA ASN A 53 -8.95 -8.64 -7.00
C ASN A 53 -7.74 -9.35 -6.37
N ASP A 54 -6.51 -8.90 -6.65
CA ASP A 54 -5.30 -9.43 -6.01
C ASP A 54 -5.16 -8.92 -4.56
N PHE A 55 -5.95 -7.90 -4.17
CA PHE A 55 -5.92 -7.30 -2.84
C PHE A 55 -7.04 -7.85 -1.97
N VAL A 56 -6.66 -8.43 -0.84
CA VAL A 56 -7.60 -9.00 0.11
C VAL A 56 -7.51 -8.27 1.45
N THR A 57 -8.67 -7.84 1.93
CA THR A 57 -8.83 -7.23 3.25
C THR A 57 -9.11 -8.31 4.28
N LEU A 58 -8.35 -8.31 5.39
CA LEU A 58 -8.52 -9.30 6.45
C LEU A 58 -9.74 -8.97 7.33
N PRO A 59 -10.82 -9.78 7.32
CA PRO A 59 -12.07 -9.44 7.99
C PRO A 59 -12.00 -9.36 9.51
N ALA A 60 -10.96 -9.98 10.10
CA ALA A 60 -10.72 -9.99 11.54
C ALA A 60 -10.34 -8.61 12.10
N TYR A 61 -9.94 -7.68 11.23
CA TYR A 61 -9.56 -6.32 11.62
C TYR A 61 -10.73 -5.35 11.46
N GLN A 62 -10.78 -4.37 12.36
CA GLN A 62 -11.92 -3.49 12.51
C GLN A 62 -12.02 -2.42 11.41
N TYR A 63 -10.91 -2.13 10.73
CA TYR A 63 -10.92 -1.27 9.54
C TYR A 63 -10.73 -2.11 8.29
N LYS A 64 -11.72 -2.02 7.40
CA LYS A 64 -11.70 -2.68 6.12
C LYS A 64 -11.22 -1.70 5.06
N TRP A 65 -10.19 -2.09 4.32
CA TRP A 65 -9.85 -1.42 3.08
C TRP A 65 -10.91 -1.74 2.04
N LEU A 66 -11.38 -0.70 1.35
CA LEU A 66 -12.31 -0.75 0.25
C LEU A 66 -11.61 -0.20 -0.98
N ILE A 67 -11.83 -0.81 -2.14
CA ILE A 67 -11.42 -0.26 -3.44
C ILE A 67 -12.68 0.27 -4.10
N SER A 68 -12.67 1.54 -4.49
CA SER A 68 -13.85 2.22 -5.07
C SER A 68 -13.36 3.39 -5.91
N SER A 69 -14.24 3.90 -6.79
CA SER A 69 -13.93 5.14 -7.50
C SER A 69 -13.76 6.31 -6.52
N ALA A 70 -12.95 7.31 -6.88
CA ALA A 70 -12.73 8.49 -6.07
C ALA A 70 -14.05 9.24 -5.76
N SER A 71 -14.99 9.25 -6.70
CA SER A 71 -16.34 9.78 -6.50
C SER A 71 -17.12 9.06 -5.37
N GLU A 72 -17.16 7.73 -5.41
CA GLU A 72 -17.86 6.92 -4.40
C GLU A 72 -17.16 6.95 -3.05
N ALA A 73 -15.83 6.86 -3.04
CA ALA A 73 -15.02 6.97 -1.85
C ALA A 73 -15.27 8.30 -1.13
N HIS A 74 -15.36 9.40 -1.87
CA HIS A 74 -15.69 10.71 -1.31
C HIS A 74 -17.13 10.81 -0.75
N GLN A 75 -18.08 10.06 -1.30
CA GLN A 75 -19.44 9.96 -0.76
C GLN A 75 -19.49 9.17 0.54
N MET A 76 -18.68 8.12 0.66
CA MET A 76 -18.58 7.31 1.89
C MET A 76 -17.76 8.01 2.97
N GLU A 77 -16.75 8.76 2.55
CA GLU A 77 -15.81 9.47 3.40
C GLU A 77 -15.46 10.82 2.77
N SER A 78 -16.05 11.90 3.29
CA SER A 78 -15.88 13.27 2.77
C SER A 78 -14.45 13.78 2.71
N SER A 79 -13.51 13.13 3.41
CA SER A 79 -12.10 13.49 3.38
C SER A 79 -11.23 12.56 2.52
N ALA A 80 -11.84 11.58 1.85
CA ALA A 80 -11.16 10.79 0.84
C ALA A 80 -10.82 11.66 -0.39
N PRO A 81 -9.71 11.38 -1.09
CA PRO A 81 -9.33 12.09 -2.31
C PRO A 81 -10.46 12.14 -3.33
N THR A 82 -10.78 13.33 -3.84
CA THR A 82 -11.80 13.49 -4.90
C THR A 82 -11.32 13.07 -6.28
N ILE A 83 -10.03 12.79 -6.41
CA ILE A 83 -9.32 12.50 -7.66
C ILE A 83 -8.37 11.32 -7.40
N ASP A 84 -8.44 10.32 -8.27
CA ASP A 84 -7.48 9.21 -8.36
C ASP A 84 -6.16 9.67 -9.02
N TYR A 85 -5.04 9.05 -8.64
CA TYR A 85 -3.72 9.37 -9.19
C TYR A 85 -3.59 8.93 -10.66
N THR A 86 -4.09 7.75 -11.04
CA THR A 86 -3.87 7.17 -12.37
C THR A 86 -4.52 8.00 -13.48
N PHE A 87 -5.81 8.32 -13.35
CA PHE A 87 -6.55 9.09 -14.36
C PHE A 87 -6.59 10.59 -14.07
N GLY A 88 -6.17 11.03 -12.88
CA GLY A 88 -6.21 12.43 -12.49
C GLY A 88 -7.63 13.00 -12.45
N ASN A 89 -8.65 12.16 -12.27
CA ASN A 89 -10.04 12.57 -12.13
C ASN A 89 -10.84 11.64 -11.20
N SER A 90 -12.14 11.89 -11.04
CA SER A 90 -12.98 11.20 -10.06
C SER A 90 -13.50 9.83 -10.49
N SER A 91 -13.27 9.41 -11.74
CA SER A 91 -13.69 8.10 -12.25
C SER A 91 -12.68 6.99 -11.97
N GLY A 92 -11.45 7.34 -11.62
CA GLY A 92 -10.44 6.37 -11.23
C GLY A 92 -10.61 5.88 -9.80
N HIS A 93 -9.89 4.83 -9.45
CA HIS A 93 -10.09 3.98 -8.30
C HIS A 93 -8.84 3.94 -7.44
N TYR A 94 -9.04 3.84 -6.14
CA TYR A 94 -7.96 3.62 -5.19
C TYR A 94 -8.46 2.79 -4.01
N ALA A 95 -7.55 2.23 -3.23
CA ALA A 95 -7.87 1.61 -1.96
C ALA A 95 -7.96 2.67 -0.86
N PHE A 96 -8.99 2.67 -0.03
CA PHE A 96 -9.12 3.56 1.11
C PHE A 96 -9.76 2.88 2.32
N VAL A 97 -9.64 3.52 3.48
CA VAL A 97 -10.31 3.10 4.70
C VAL A 97 -11.37 4.14 5.07
N PRO A 98 -12.68 3.81 5.03
CA PRO A 98 -13.71 4.70 5.55
C PRO A 98 -13.60 4.77 7.07
N VAL A 99 -13.50 5.98 7.63
CA VAL A 99 -13.41 6.17 9.07
C VAL A 99 -14.71 6.79 9.55
N SER A 100 -15.57 6.00 10.20
CA SER A 100 -16.70 6.62 10.91
C SER A 100 -16.15 7.56 11.99
N ASN A 101 -16.85 8.68 12.24
CA ASN A 101 -16.45 9.75 13.18
C ASN A 101 -16.11 9.30 14.63
N ILE A 102 -16.22 8.00 14.93
CA ILE A 102 -15.84 7.36 16.19
C ILE A 102 -14.45 6.76 16.02
N VAL A 103 -13.45 7.53 16.47
CA VAL A 103 -12.05 7.15 16.43
C VAL A 103 -11.73 6.30 17.65
N ASP A 104 -11.72 4.98 17.46
CA ASP A 104 -11.21 4.07 18.49
C ASP A 104 -9.70 3.94 18.35
N LYS A 105 -8.97 4.58 19.28
CA LYS A 105 -7.52 4.46 19.38
C LYS A 105 -7.11 2.98 19.46
N GLY A 106 -6.11 2.58 18.67
CA GLY A 106 -5.52 1.23 18.69
C GLY A 106 -6.07 0.25 17.67
N LYS A 107 -7.10 0.63 16.90
CA LYS A 107 -7.63 -0.17 15.80
C LYS A 107 -6.72 -0.11 14.56
N VAL A 108 -6.67 -1.20 13.79
CA VAL A 108 -5.76 -1.40 12.65
C VAL A 108 -6.55 -1.86 11.43
N GLY A 109 -6.16 -1.41 10.23
CA GLY A 109 -6.67 -1.92 8.97
C GLY A 109 -5.58 -2.66 8.19
N TYR A 110 -5.91 -3.84 7.66
CA TYR A 110 -4.97 -4.69 6.93
C TYR A 110 -5.51 -5.04 5.55
N MET A 111 -4.69 -4.79 4.53
CA MET A 111 -4.88 -5.25 3.16
C MET A 111 -3.60 -5.96 2.72
N HIS A 112 -3.73 -7.14 2.13
CA HIS A 112 -2.60 -7.91 1.64
C HIS A 112 -2.74 -8.19 0.15
N LEU A 113 -1.60 -8.15 -0.53
CA LEU A 113 -1.47 -8.59 -1.90
C LEU A 113 -1.29 -10.11 -1.92
N GLU A 114 -2.21 -10.83 -2.56
CA GLU A 114 -2.16 -12.31 -2.66
C GLU A 114 -1.11 -12.80 -3.66
N LYS A 115 -0.82 -11.98 -4.68
CA LYS A 115 0.28 -12.24 -5.62
C LYS A 115 1.60 -12.36 -4.88
N GLN A 116 2.33 -13.41 -5.23
CA GLN A 116 3.68 -13.66 -4.74
C GLN A 116 4.68 -13.33 -5.84
N PHE A 117 5.76 -12.67 -5.46
CA PHE A 117 6.86 -12.36 -6.38
C PHE A 117 8.08 -13.18 -5.98
N GLN A 118 8.71 -13.80 -6.96
CA GLN A 118 10.03 -14.39 -6.76
C GLN A 118 11.06 -13.31 -7.05
N VAL A 119 11.64 -12.76 -5.98
CA VAL A 119 12.77 -11.85 -6.05
C VAL A 119 14.03 -12.72 -5.97
N THR A 120 14.79 -12.84 -7.05
CA THR A 120 16.04 -13.62 -7.05
C THR A 120 17.20 -12.76 -6.58
N SER A 121 18.21 -13.37 -5.96
CA SER A 121 19.36 -12.65 -5.39
C SER A 121 20.31 -12.01 -6.40
N GLU A 122 20.09 -12.25 -7.70
CA GLU A 122 20.92 -11.71 -8.78
C GLU A 122 20.55 -10.26 -9.11
N GLU A 123 19.36 -9.80 -8.67
CA GLU A 123 18.78 -8.52 -9.06
C GLU A 123 18.11 -7.85 -7.85
N SER A 124 18.18 -6.51 -7.76
CA SER A 124 17.55 -5.74 -6.68
C SER A 124 16.22 -5.17 -7.14
N TYR A 125 15.15 -5.37 -6.37
CA TYR A 125 13.80 -4.94 -6.71
C TYR A 125 13.24 -3.91 -5.74
N CYS A 126 12.48 -2.97 -6.26
CA CYS A 126 11.89 -1.88 -5.52
C CYS A 126 10.37 -1.93 -5.59
N LEU A 127 9.74 -1.79 -4.43
CA LEU A 127 8.33 -1.48 -4.30
C LEU A 127 8.14 0.03 -4.38
N ASN A 128 7.23 0.43 -5.23
CA ASN A 128 6.79 1.81 -5.38
C ASN A 128 5.27 1.87 -5.28
N PHE A 129 4.77 2.98 -4.76
CA PHE A 129 3.34 3.16 -4.51
C PHE A 129 2.98 4.63 -4.36
N GLN A 130 1.74 4.97 -4.65
CA GLN A 130 1.13 6.25 -4.31
C GLN A 130 0.29 6.11 -3.03
N TYR A 131 0.20 7.19 -2.26
CA TYR A 131 -0.69 7.24 -1.12
C TYR A 131 -1.06 8.68 -0.79
N TYR A 132 -2.26 8.85 -0.23
CA TYR A 132 -2.74 10.12 0.31
C TYR A 132 -3.00 9.97 1.80
N ALA A 133 -2.52 10.92 2.61
CA ALA A 133 -2.77 10.97 4.04
C ALA A 133 -3.07 12.40 4.50
N TYR A 134 -4.25 12.64 5.08
CA TYR A 134 -4.66 13.96 5.57
C TYR A 134 -5.48 13.85 6.88
N PRO A 135 -5.36 14.81 7.82
CA PRO A 135 -4.25 15.79 7.96
C PRO A 135 -2.95 15.10 8.43
N ARG A 136 -1.78 15.59 8.01
CA ARG A 136 -0.48 14.99 8.34
C ARG A 136 -0.12 15.18 9.83
N SER A 137 -0.65 14.34 10.73
CA SER A 137 -0.26 14.29 12.15
C SER A 137 0.71 13.14 12.45
N SER A 138 1.38 13.17 13.59
CA SER A 138 2.33 12.16 14.07
C SER A 138 1.74 10.79 14.47
N ASN A 139 0.41 10.62 14.42
CA ASN A 139 -0.25 9.47 15.07
C ASN A 139 -0.92 8.46 14.11
N SER A 140 -0.64 8.54 12.81
CA SER A 140 -1.15 7.55 11.85
C SER A 140 -0.11 7.38 10.75
N PHE A 141 0.22 6.13 10.48
CA PHE A 141 1.24 5.76 9.52
C PHE A 141 0.68 4.65 8.66
N LEU A 142 0.76 4.84 7.34
CA LEU A 142 0.79 3.72 6.42
C LEU A 142 2.08 2.95 6.72
N ARG A 143 1.97 1.64 6.91
CA ARG A 143 3.11 0.75 7.11
C ARG A 143 3.06 -0.35 6.09
N ILE A 144 4.18 -0.57 5.43
CA ILE A 144 4.30 -1.66 4.47
C ILE A 144 5.28 -2.69 5.03
N TYR A 145 4.91 -3.95 4.92
CA TYR A 145 5.72 -5.07 5.39
C TYR A 145 5.83 -6.14 4.31
N SER A 146 6.89 -6.94 4.38
CA SER A 146 7.03 -8.18 3.62
C SER A 146 6.98 -9.40 4.54
N TRP A 147 6.42 -10.50 4.04
CA TRP A 147 6.44 -11.82 4.69
C TRP A 147 6.97 -12.90 3.76
N ALA A 148 7.70 -13.85 4.32
CA ALA A 148 8.20 -15.03 3.62
C ALA A 148 7.01 -15.92 3.26
N SER A 149 6.86 -16.23 1.97
CA SER A 149 5.73 -17.02 1.49
C SER A 149 5.70 -18.46 2.04
N ASP A 150 6.86 -18.99 2.43
CA ASP A 150 7.11 -20.35 2.88
C ASP A 150 7.14 -20.51 4.41
N GLU A 151 7.60 -19.50 5.16
CA GLU A 151 7.77 -19.61 6.62
C GLU A 151 6.74 -18.86 7.47
N SER A 152 5.75 -18.17 6.86
CA SER A 152 4.77 -17.33 7.59
C SER A 152 5.41 -16.30 8.53
N LYS A 153 6.69 -15.98 8.32
CA LYS A 153 7.48 -15.07 9.14
C LYS A 153 7.57 -13.71 8.45
N ALA A 154 7.43 -12.64 9.22
CA ALA A 154 7.66 -11.29 8.72
C ALA A 154 9.14 -11.17 8.33
N ILE A 155 9.43 -10.87 7.06
CA ILE A 155 10.79 -10.68 6.59
C ILE A 155 11.26 -9.26 6.92
N GLY A 156 10.39 -8.25 6.82
CA GLY A 156 10.80 -6.88 7.12
C GLY A 156 9.70 -5.83 7.14
N PHE A 157 9.95 -4.76 7.90
CA PHE A 157 9.24 -3.48 7.79
C PHE A 157 9.86 -2.68 6.64
N LEU A 158 9.06 -2.42 5.62
CA LEU A 158 9.52 -1.83 4.36
C LEU A 158 9.36 -0.30 4.34
N TRP A 159 8.27 0.24 4.90
CA TRP A 159 8.01 1.68 4.83
C TRP A 159 7.12 2.18 5.97
N PRO A 160 7.32 3.41 6.50
CA PRO A 160 8.40 4.36 6.17
C PRO A 160 9.77 3.86 6.62
N GLU A 161 10.84 4.23 5.90
CA GLU A 161 12.21 3.94 6.34
C GLU A 161 12.47 4.53 7.72
N ASP A 162 13.02 3.72 8.64
CA ASP A 162 13.42 4.21 9.95
C ASP A 162 14.64 5.12 9.79
N LYS A 163 14.43 6.45 9.77
CA LYS A 163 15.52 7.42 9.77
C LYS A 163 16.16 7.59 11.16
N SER A 164 16.26 6.52 11.94
CA SER A 164 17.01 6.51 13.21
C SER A 164 18.50 6.19 13.01
N GLY A 165 19.07 6.63 11.89
CA GLY A 165 20.51 6.80 11.69
C GLY A 165 20.90 8.24 12.00
N HIS A 166 20.90 8.63 13.28
CA HIS A 166 21.77 9.74 13.68
C HIS A 166 23.21 9.19 13.64
N HIS A 167 23.91 9.55 12.57
CA HIS A 167 25.36 9.50 12.51
C HIS A 167 25.94 10.49 13.51
N MET A 168 26.80 9.98 14.40
CA MET A 168 27.81 10.65 15.26
C MET A 168 27.35 11.77 16.19
#